data_AF-A0A3B0VHP6-F1
#
_entry.id   AF-A0A3B0VHP6-F1
#
_cell.length_a   1.000
_cell.length_b   1.000
_cell.length_c   1.000
_cell.angle_alpha   90.00
_cell.angle_beta   90.00
_cell.angle_gamma   90.00
#
_symmetry.space_group_name_H-M   'P 1'
#
loop_
_entity.id
_entity.type
_entity.pdbx_description
1 polymer ?
#
loop_
_entity_poly.entity_id
_entity_poly.type
_entity_poly.pdbx_seq_one_letter_code
_entity_poly.pdbx_strand_id
1 'polypeptide(L)'
;NMASAYNVCFLRQGSSSLWYGKNRTKNWPMSPAKNSYPVRAYKSEGVTPTERLLADLCERSFLKLWSYPNPFNEDKDELCDLLAVFENHVFIFFDRENLAFFKEGNDPLINWNRWKKKAIDYQTRTAHGAERYIRSGRNIFLDKNLTAPFPFDIDRQEMVVHKIIVAHGAKEACENFSKDNVYGSLGVFYGPSEAELPIPFMIHIDKENPVHVFDSHNLPIIFSELDTFYDFTSYLDAKVEAIKAYDMLSYCGEEDLLAHYFLNFDEARNKHFIGTSGKYINGMTIGEGEWKDFIDLEIYKRKKIADKISYHWDKLLQITCQNTLDGTIGGSSPLIGRSAVHEMAKEPRFHRRELSARMMQSIRNFPETQQGIMRNLSFMPSFYKDKGYVFLQLKVDGITDYENEYRPTRQALLEVACGAAKNKFDHLKTVVGIAIDAPKYAETNSEDFILMDCNDWTDELREHYEKANEGLGFFKTGVVEKRTVTEFPVVEKPKVSRRVKVGRNAPCPCGSGRKYKKCCIGRK
;
A
#
# COMPACT_ATOMS: atom_id res chain seq x y z
N ASN A 1 12.87 15.06 10.88
CA ASN A 1 13.43 14.15 9.87
C ASN A 1 12.23 13.43 9.29
N MET A 2 11.91 13.59 7.99
CA MET A 2 10.61 13.11 7.44
C MET A 2 10.71 11.73 6.77
N ALA A 3 11.85 11.05 6.83
CA ALA A 3 12.14 9.99 5.86
C ALA A 3 12.47 8.65 6.50
N SER A 4 11.65 7.66 6.16
CA SER A 4 12.07 6.26 6.10
C SER A 4 13.21 6.12 5.09
N ALA A 5 14.34 5.56 5.53
CA ALA A 5 15.48 5.23 4.68
C ALA A 5 15.61 3.72 4.59
N TYR A 6 15.56 3.18 3.37
CA TYR A 6 15.58 1.75 3.12
C TYR A 6 16.78 1.39 2.24
N ASN A 7 17.54 0.37 2.68
CA ASN A 7 18.64 -0.18 1.91
C ASN A 7 18.10 -1.30 1.01
N VAL A 8 17.92 -0.98 -0.26
CA VAL A 8 17.50 -1.96 -1.25
C VAL A 8 18.70 -2.72 -1.75
N CYS A 9 18.61 -4.05 -1.71
CA CYS A 9 19.61 -4.95 -2.26
C CYS A 9 18.94 -5.82 -3.33
N PHE A 10 19.15 -5.48 -4.59
CA PHE A 10 18.65 -6.25 -5.72
C PHE A 10 19.72 -7.22 -6.22
N LEU A 11 19.29 -8.41 -6.65
CA LEU A 11 20.16 -9.34 -7.37
C LEU A 11 19.64 -9.49 -8.81
N ARG A 12 20.48 -9.13 -9.77
CA ARG A 12 20.23 -9.34 -11.20
C ARG A 12 21.03 -10.52 -11.70
N GLN A 13 20.38 -11.46 -12.37
CA GLN A 13 21.07 -12.51 -13.11
C GLN A 13 21.01 -12.24 -14.61
N GLY A 14 22.15 -12.39 -15.30
CA GLY A 14 22.24 -12.24 -16.75
C GLY A 14 21.56 -13.39 -17.50
N SER A 15 21.27 -13.17 -18.79
CA SER A 15 20.66 -14.17 -19.66
C SER A 15 21.54 -15.41 -19.84
N SER A 16 20.94 -16.59 -19.73
CA SER A 16 21.54 -17.88 -20.07
C SER A 16 20.76 -18.51 -21.21
N SER A 17 21.48 -18.97 -22.24
CA SER A 17 20.96 -19.67 -23.41
C SER A 17 21.02 -21.20 -23.28
N LEU A 18 21.38 -21.73 -22.10
CA LEU A 18 21.63 -23.15 -21.89
C LEU A 18 20.33 -23.91 -21.63
N TRP A 19 19.57 -24.12 -22.70
CA TRP A 19 18.52 -25.15 -22.77
C TRP A 19 18.81 -26.03 -24.00
N TYR A 20 19.86 -26.84 -23.93
CA TYR A 20 20.10 -27.93 -24.87
C TYR A 20 20.15 -29.25 -24.09
N GLY A 21 18.97 -29.75 -23.74
CA GLY A 21 18.79 -31.07 -23.16
C GLY A 21 17.54 -31.70 -23.75
N LYS A 22 17.70 -32.71 -24.62
CA LYS A 22 16.63 -33.63 -25.01
C LYS A 22 16.23 -34.47 -23.79
N ASN A 23 15.55 -33.88 -22.81
CA ASN A 23 14.82 -34.63 -21.81
C ASN A 23 13.35 -34.33 -22.00
N ARG A 24 12.67 -35.28 -22.63
CA ARG A 24 11.21 -35.38 -22.63
C ARG A 24 10.72 -35.09 -21.21
N THR A 25 9.81 -34.14 -21.11
CA THR A 25 8.98 -33.83 -19.96
C THR A 25 8.33 -35.13 -19.46
N LYS A 26 9.01 -35.83 -18.55
CA LYS A 26 8.42 -36.95 -17.81
C LYS A 26 7.97 -36.40 -16.46
N ASN A 27 6.66 -36.27 -16.33
CA ASN A 27 5.86 -36.21 -15.10
C ASN A 27 6.52 -35.43 -13.96
N TRP A 28 6.38 -34.11 -14.00
CA TRP A 28 6.43 -33.30 -12.78
C TRP A 28 5.16 -33.59 -11.99
N PRO A 29 5.23 -34.05 -10.73
CA PRO A 29 4.04 -34.16 -9.90
C PRO A 29 3.65 -32.74 -9.50
N MET A 30 2.85 -32.07 -10.32
CA MET A 30 2.05 -30.96 -9.79
C MET A 30 1.11 -31.58 -8.75
N SER A 31 1.18 -31.09 -7.51
CA SER A 31 0.09 -31.33 -6.58
C SER A 31 -1.19 -30.87 -7.28
N PRO A 32 -2.23 -31.71 -7.38
CA PRO A 32 -3.47 -31.30 -8.00
C PRO A 32 -3.99 -30.10 -7.23
N ALA A 33 -4.02 -28.94 -7.89
CA ALA A 33 -4.79 -27.81 -7.41
C ALA A 33 -6.21 -28.35 -7.21
N LYS A 34 -6.67 -28.38 -5.96
CA LYS A 34 -8.08 -28.67 -5.69
C LYS A 34 -8.87 -27.68 -6.52
N ASN A 35 -9.71 -28.17 -7.42
CA ASN A 35 -10.65 -27.37 -8.19
C ASN A 35 -11.53 -26.58 -7.20
N SER A 36 -11.10 -25.37 -6.85
CA SER A 36 -11.96 -24.37 -6.25
C SER A 36 -12.70 -23.73 -7.42
N TYR A 37 -14.00 -24.01 -7.55
CA TYR A 37 -14.85 -23.30 -8.49
C TYR A 37 -14.64 -21.79 -8.32
N PRO A 38 -14.53 -21.01 -9.41
CA PRO A 38 -14.41 -19.57 -9.30
C PRO A 38 -15.65 -19.03 -8.58
N VAL A 39 -15.45 -18.50 -7.38
CA VAL A 39 -16.50 -17.82 -6.63
C VAL A 39 -16.70 -16.48 -7.33
N ARG A 40 -17.71 -16.42 -8.20
CA ARG A 40 -18.18 -15.16 -8.77
C ARG A 40 -18.84 -14.38 -7.64
N ALA A 41 -18.19 -13.34 -7.14
CA ALA A 41 -18.76 -12.44 -6.16
C ALA A 41 -19.43 -11.26 -6.89
N TYR A 42 -20.76 -11.17 -6.79
CA TYR A 42 -21.47 -9.96 -7.20
C TYR A 42 -21.30 -8.89 -6.11
N LYS A 43 -20.99 -7.65 -6.51
CA LYS A 43 -20.83 -6.51 -5.60
C LYS A 43 -21.79 -5.40 -5.98
N SER A 44 -22.37 -4.74 -4.98
CA SER A 44 -23.02 -3.44 -5.16
C SER A 44 -21.99 -2.42 -5.65
N GLU A 45 -22.42 -1.45 -6.46
CA GLU A 45 -21.59 -0.32 -6.89
C GLU A 45 -21.74 0.89 -5.95
N GLY A 46 -22.65 0.84 -4.96
CA GLY A 46 -23.09 1.99 -4.16
C GLY A 46 -24.36 2.63 -4.72
N VAL A 47 -25.27 3.03 -3.83
CA VAL A 47 -26.60 3.52 -4.20
C VAL A 47 -26.55 5.01 -4.54
N THR A 48 -25.95 5.82 -3.67
CA THR A 48 -25.84 7.27 -3.83
C THR A 48 -24.53 7.69 -4.51
N PRO A 49 -24.42 8.93 -5.04
CA PRO A 49 -23.16 9.42 -5.60
C PRO A 49 -21.99 9.43 -4.62
N THR A 50 -22.23 9.73 -3.34
CA THR A 50 -21.21 9.72 -2.28
C THR A 50 -20.77 8.29 -1.95
N GLU A 51 -21.71 7.34 -1.86
CA GLU A 51 -21.38 5.92 -1.72
C GLU A 51 -20.56 5.38 -2.88
N ARG A 52 -20.87 5.75 -4.14
CA ARG A 52 -20.07 5.35 -5.31
C ARG A 52 -18.66 5.91 -5.29
N LEU A 53 -18.51 7.16 -4.86
CA LEU A 53 -17.20 7.78 -4.66
C LEU A 53 -16.41 7.01 -3.59
N LEU A 54 -17.04 6.72 -2.45
CA LEU A 54 -16.42 5.95 -1.38
C LEU A 54 -16.02 4.54 -1.86
N ALA A 55 -16.88 3.88 -2.63
CA ALA A 55 -16.59 2.58 -3.23
C ALA A 55 -15.35 2.62 -4.14
N ASP A 56 -15.24 3.61 -5.05
CA ASP A 56 -14.06 3.77 -5.92
C ASP A 56 -12.77 4.02 -5.13
N LEU A 57 -12.83 4.90 -4.12
CA LEU A 57 -11.67 5.19 -3.26
C LEU A 57 -11.20 3.95 -2.48
N CYS A 58 -12.15 3.17 -1.94
CA CYS A 58 -11.88 1.93 -1.24
C CYS A 58 -11.38 0.82 -2.17
N GLU A 59 -11.95 0.67 -3.37
CA GLU A 59 -11.46 -0.30 -4.36
C GLU A 59 -10.03 0.00 -4.81
N ARG A 60 -9.65 1.28 -4.88
CA ARG A 60 -8.27 1.66 -5.21
C ARG A 60 -7.29 1.31 -4.09
N SER A 61 -7.68 1.51 -2.83
CA SER A 61 -6.78 1.38 -1.67
C SER A 61 -6.72 -0.02 -1.08
N PHE A 62 -7.88 -0.67 -0.96
CA PHE A 62 -8.04 -2.04 -0.46
C PHE A 62 -8.07 -3.09 -1.57
N LEU A 63 -8.06 -2.67 -2.84
CA LEU A 63 -8.23 -3.52 -4.02
C LEU A 63 -9.64 -4.11 -4.12
N LYS A 64 -10.06 -4.42 -5.36
CA LYS A 64 -11.39 -4.92 -5.68
C LYS A 64 -11.82 -6.18 -4.94
N LEU A 65 -10.91 -6.96 -4.35
CA LEU A 65 -11.28 -8.18 -3.64
C LEU A 65 -11.73 -7.94 -2.21
N TRP A 66 -11.35 -6.83 -1.57
CA TRP A 66 -11.50 -6.71 -0.12
C TRP A 66 -12.45 -5.60 0.35
N SER A 67 -13.04 -4.81 -0.57
CA SER A 67 -14.08 -3.80 -0.29
C SER A 67 -15.46 -4.22 -0.81
N TYR A 68 -16.50 -4.02 -0.01
CA TYR A 68 -17.88 -4.44 -0.31
C TYR A 68 -18.87 -3.34 0.12
N PRO A 69 -19.46 -2.62 -0.84
CA PRO A 69 -20.53 -1.66 -0.56
C PRO A 69 -21.82 -2.34 -0.11
N ASN A 70 -22.56 -1.67 0.77
CA ASN A 70 -23.90 -2.01 1.25
C ASN A 70 -24.12 -3.48 1.69
N PRO A 71 -23.29 -4.08 2.57
CA PRO A 71 -23.56 -5.40 3.12
C PRO A 71 -24.80 -5.41 4.04
N PHE A 72 -25.46 -6.55 4.15
CA PHE A 72 -26.67 -6.77 4.93
C PHE A 72 -26.43 -7.69 6.12
N ASN A 73 -27.16 -7.45 7.20
CA ASN A 73 -27.26 -8.35 8.33
C ASN A 73 -28.35 -9.42 8.11
N GLU A 74 -28.38 -10.44 8.98
CA GLU A 74 -29.44 -11.48 9.01
C GLU A 74 -30.87 -10.94 9.18
N ASP A 75 -31.02 -9.73 9.73
CA ASP A 75 -32.31 -9.06 9.94
C ASP A 75 -32.79 -8.32 8.66
N LYS A 76 -32.02 -8.41 7.57
CA LYS A 76 -32.23 -7.76 6.25
C LYS A 76 -32.10 -6.23 6.26
N ASP A 77 -31.51 -5.68 7.30
CA ASP A 77 -31.08 -4.29 7.35
C ASP A 77 -29.66 -4.15 6.81
N GLU A 78 -29.38 -3.01 6.20
CA GLU A 78 -28.03 -2.64 5.78
C GLU A 78 -27.15 -2.45 7.03
N LEU A 79 -26.00 -3.12 7.04
CA LEU A 79 -25.06 -3.12 8.17
C LEU A 79 -24.24 -1.83 8.23
N CYS A 80 -23.82 -1.34 7.07
CA CYS A 80 -23.02 -0.14 6.86
C CYS A 80 -22.96 0.19 5.35
N ASP A 81 -22.54 1.40 4.99
CA ASP A 81 -22.46 1.82 3.59
C ASP A 81 -21.31 1.11 2.84
N LEU A 82 -20.20 0.81 3.53
CA LEU A 82 -19.11 -0.02 2.98
C LEU A 82 -18.38 -0.78 4.08
N LEU A 83 -18.11 -2.07 3.82
CA LEU A 83 -17.27 -2.93 4.65
C LEU A 83 -16.02 -3.34 3.88
N ALA A 84 -14.84 -3.07 4.44
CA ALA A 84 -13.59 -3.62 3.93
C ALA A 84 -12.93 -4.51 4.98
N VAL A 85 -12.39 -5.66 4.55
CA VAL A 85 -11.74 -6.62 5.44
C VAL A 85 -10.45 -7.09 4.79
N PHE A 86 -9.32 -6.89 5.48
CA PHE A 86 -8.01 -7.35 5.01
C PHE A 86 -7.13 -7.73 6.20
N GLU A 87 -6.53 -8.93 6.16
CA GLU A 87 -5.89 -9.56 7.32
C GLU A 87 -6.87 -9.57 8.51
N ASN A 88 -6.45 -9.11 9.69
CA ASN A 88 -7.29 -8.98 10.86
C ASN A 88 -7.97 -7.60 10.97
N HIS A 89 -7.84 -6.71 9.99
CA HIS A 89 -8.43 -5.38 10.04
C HIS A 89 -9.81 -5.34 9.38
N VAL A 90 -10.77 -4.74 10.08
CA VAL A 90 -12.16 -4.57 9.64
C VAL A 90 -12.49 -3.08 9.61
N PHE A 91 -12.70 -2.52 8.43
CA PHE A 91 -13.07 -1.11 8.23
C PHE A 91 -14.56 -1.02 7.94
N ILE A 92 -15.28 -0.29 8.79
CA ILE A 92 -16.73 -0.11 8.71
C ILE A 92 -16.99 1.37 8.41
N PHE A 93 -17.45 1.66 7.20
CA PHE A 93 -17.71 3.02 6.75
C PHE A 93 -19.20 3.36 6.83
N PHE A 94 -19.47 4.56 7.32
CA PHE A 94 -20.80 5.17 7.34
C PHE A 94 -20.77 6.48 6.55
N ASP A 95 -21.33 6.45 5.34
CA ASP A 95 -21.45 7.60 4.45
C ASP A 95 -22.71 8.39 4.78
N ARG A 96 -22.55 9.68 5.09
CA ARG A 96 -23.70 10.51 5.46
C ARG A 96 -23.65 11.91 4.89
N GLU A 97 -24.50 12.11 3.89
CA GLU A 97 -24.90 13.44 3.45
C GLU A 97 -26.03 14.05 4.29
N ASN A 98 -25.84 15.30 4.68
CA ASN A 98 -26.84 16.05 5.43
C ASN A 98 -26.93 17.51 4.98
N LEU A 99 -28.07 17.86 4.37
CA LEU A 99 -28.33 19.17 3.79
C LEU A 99 -28.91 20.20 4.79
N ALA A 100 -28.62 20.07 6.09
CA ALA A 100 -29.17 20.94 7.12
C ALA A 100 -28.84 22.43 6.89
N PHE A 101 -27.69 22.74 6.30
CA PHE A 101 -27.26 24.12 6.02
C PHE A 101 -27.87 24.74 4.76
N PHE A 102 -28.44 23.92 3.87
CA PHE A 102 -29.11 24.41 2.64
C PHE A 102 -30.56 24.85 2.86
N LYS A 103 -31.08 24.70 4.10
CA LYS A 103 -32.44 25.12 4.45
C LYS A 103 -32.42 26.58 4.89
N GLU A 104 -33.02 27.45 4.08
CA GLU A 104 -33.17 28.88 4.39
C GLU A 104 -33.92 29.11 5.71
N GLY A 105 -33.59 30.22 6.40
CA GLY A 105 -34.37 30.77 7.50
C GLY A 105 -34.09 30.22 8.91
N ASN A 106 -33.07 29.38 9.11
CA ASN A 106 -32.67 28.92 10.45
C ASN A 106 -31.36 29.59 10.91
N ASP A 107 -31.22 29.80 12.21
CA ASP A 107 -29.97 30.20 12.86
C ASP A 107 -28.83 29.20 12.52
N PRO A 108 -27.63 29.66 12.09
CA PRO A 108 -26.48 28.81 11.81
C PRO A 108 -26.15 27.81 12.92
N LEU A 109 -26.32 28.19 14.19
CA LEU A 109 -26.07 27.30 15.33
C LEU A 109 -27.13 26.20 15.45
N ILE A 110 -28.39 26.51 15.13
CA ILE A 110 -29.46 25.49 15.06
C ILE A 110 -29.17 24.51 13.92
N ASN A 111 -28.74 25.02 12.76
CA ASN A 111 -28.37 24.17 11.63
C ASN A 111 -27.15 23.30 11.95
N TRP A 112 -26.13 23.85 12.60
CA TRP A 112 -24.98 23.08 13.11
C TRP A 112 -25.40 21.94 14.03
N ASN A 113 -26.22 22.23 15.05
CA ASN A 113 -26.67 21.20 15.99
C ASN A 113 -27.50 20.10 15.30
N ARG A 114 -28.37 20.48 14.36
CA ARG A 114 -29.13 19.51 13.54
C ARG A 114 -28.23 18.69 12.62
N TRP A 115 -27.19 19.33 12.07
CA TRP A 115 -26.21 18.68 11.23
C TRP A 115 -25.41 17.65 12.03
N LYS A 116 -24.75 18.08 13.11
CA LYS A 116 -23.92 17.26 14.01
C LYS A 116 -24.71 16.07 14.54
N LYS A 117 -25.94 16.28 15.03
CA LYS A 117 -26.78 15.20 15.58
C LYS A 117 -27.00 14.05 14.60
N LYS A 118 -27.13 14.33 13.31
CA LYS A 118 -27.42 13.33 12.28
C LYS A 118 -26.17 12.78 11.60
N ALA A 119 -25.21 13.65 11.28
CA ALA A 119 -24.00 13.28 10.55
C ALA A 119 -22.96 12.62 11.47
N ILE A 120 -22.92 13.00 12.75
CA ILE A 120 -21.94 12.52 13.72
C ILE A 120 -22.63 11.68 14.81
N ASP A 121 -23.45 12.28 15.68
CA ASP A 121 -23.93 11.59 16.89
C ASP A 121 -24.79 10.35 16.60
N TYR A 122 -25.60 10.38 15.53
CA TYR A 122 -26.35 9.21 15.08
C TYR A 122 -25.43 8.15 14.46
N GLN A 123 -24.50 8.54 13.58
CA GLN A 123 -23.61 7.61 12.90
C GLN A 123 -22.63 6.94 13.85
N THR A 124 -22.11 7.65 14.86
CA THR A 124 -21.28 7.07 15.92
C THR A 124 -22.01 5.91 16.62
N ARG A 125 -23.30 6.09 16.97
CA ARG A 125 -24.10 5.02 17.59
C ARG A 125 -24.32 3.84 16.66
N THR A 126 -24.59 4.10 15.38
CA THR A 126 -24.75 3.04 14.36
C THR A 126 -23.46 2.28 14.17
N ALA A 127 -22.31 2.96 14.10
CA ALA A 127 -20.99 2.36 13.97
C ALA A 127 -20.63 1.44 15.14
N HIS A 128 -20.94 1.85 16.37
CA HIS A 128 -20.81 0.96 17.53
C HIS A 128 -21.77 -0.24 17.47
N GLY A 129 -22.97 -0.05 16.90
CA GLY A 129 -23.92 -1.13 16.64
C GLY A 129 -23.37 -2.16 15.66
N ALA A 130 -22.84 -1.72 14.53
CA ALA A 130 -22.24 -2.58 13.52
C ALA A 130 -21.01 -3.32 14.05
N GLU A 131 -20.14 -2.66 14.82
CA GLU A 131 -19.04 -3.34 15.51
C GLU A 131 -19.57 -4.46 16.39
N ARG A 132 -20.55 -4.21 17.27
CA ARG A 132 -21.14 -5.26 18.13
C ARG A 132 -21.73 -6.40 17.32
N TYR A 133 -22.40 -6.09 16.20
CA TYR A 133 -22.93 -7.10 15.29
C TYR A 133 -21.83 -8.00 14.75
N ILE A 134 -20.76 -7.41 14.21
CA ILE A 134 -19.59 -8.13 13.70
C ILE A 134 -18.95 -8.97 14.81
N ARG A 135 -18.76 -8.42 16.02
CA ARG A 135 -18.22 -9.15 17.18
C ARG A 135 -19.05 -10.37 17.57
N SER A 136 -20.37 -10.33 17.35
CA SER A 136 -21.27 -11.42 17.75
C SER A 136 -21.14 -12.70 16.93
N GLY A 137 -20.45 -12.64 15.79
CA GLY A 137 -20.28 -13.81 14.90
C GLY A 137 -21.49 -14.12 14.02
N ARG A 138 -22.52 -13.27 14.02
CA ARG A 138 -23.66 -13.36 13.10
C ARG A 138 -23.22 -13.20 11.65
N ASN A 139 -23.97 -13.79 10.73
CA ASN A 139 -23.61 -13.82 9.32
C ASN A 139 -23.80 -12.45 8.64
N ILE A 140 -22.96 -12.17 7.67
CA ILE A 140 -23.02 -10.96 6.83
C ILE A 140 -23.30 -11.41 5.40
N PHE A 141 -24.12 -10.65 4.67
CA PHE A 141 -24.53 -10.95 3.30
C PHE A 141 -24.24 -9.79 2.37
N LEU A 142 -24.07 -10.08 1.09
CA LEU A 142 -23.83 -9.08 0.03
C LEU A 142 -25.12 -8.64 -0.67
N ASP A 143 -26.26 -9.24 -0.31
CA ASP A 143 -27.56 -8.91 -0.88
C ASP A 143 -28.68 -9.00 0.16
N LYS A 144 -29.74 -8.21 -0.05
CA LYS A 144 -30.89 -8.10 0.85
C LYS A 144 -31.71 -9.39 0.98
N ASN A 145 -31.64 -10.29 0.00
CA ASN A 145 -32.33 -11.58 0.04
C ASN A 145 -31.54 -12.66 0.80
N LEU A 146 -30.35 -12.32 1.32
CA LEU A 146 -29.48 -13.20 2.11
C LEU A 146 -29.00 -14.43 1.30
N THR A 147 -28.77 -14.27 0.00
CA THR A 147 -28.39 -15.37 -0.91
C THR A 147 -26.89 -15.47 -1.16
N ALA A 148 -26.16 -14.36 -1.05
CA ALA A 148 -24.73 -14.25 -1.24
C ALA A 148 -24.08 -13.94 0.11
N PRO A 149 -23.45 -14.93 0.79
CA PRO A 149 -22.74 -14.68 2.03
C PRO A 149 -21.49 -13.83 1.79
N PHE A 150 -21.07 -13.08 2.81
CA PHE A 150 -19.80 -12.37 2.80
C PHE A 150 -18.64 -13.37 2.64
N PRO A 151 -17.67 -13.12 1.74
CA PRO A 151 -16.76 -14.17 1.27
C PRO A 151 -15.56 -14.41 2.19
N PHE A 152 -15.39 -13.63 3.25
CA PHE A 152 -14.28 -13.78 4.20
C PHE A 152 -14.77 -14.17 5.58
N ASP A 153 -14.04 -15.09 6.19
CA ASP A 153 -14.14 -15.30 7.63
C ASP A 153 -13.39 -14.18 8.36
N ILE A 154 -13.95 -13.74 9.48
CA ILE A 154 -13.36 -12.67 10.29
C ILE A 154 -13.03 -13.27 11.66
N ASP A 155 -11.73 -13.38 11.95
CA ASP A 155 -11.26 -13.84 13.25
C ASP A 155 -11.64 -12.84 14.36
N ARG A 156 -12.61 -13.23 15.19
CA ARG A 156 -13.18 -12.36 16.24
C ARG A 156 -12.22 -12.11 17.39
N GLN A 157 -11.19 -12.95 17.56
CA GLN A 157 -10.22 -12.83 18.65
C GLN A 157 -9.12 -11.82 18.29
N GLU A 158 -8.68 -11.84 17.04
CA GLU A 158 -7.57 -11.01 16.56
C GLU A 158 -8.00 -9.74 15.82
N MET A 159 -9.31 -9.57 15.54
CA MET A 159 -9.76 -8.45 14.72
C MET A 159 -9.55 -7.07 15.35
N VAL A 160 -9.08 -6.15 14.52
CA VAL A 160 -8.98 -4.72 14.80
C VAL A 160 -10.05 -3.99 14.01
N VAL A 161 -11.00 -3.37 14.71
CA VAL A 161 -12.16 -2.71 14.10
C VAL A 161 -11.91 -1.20 13.99
N HIS A 162 -11.97 -0.70 12.76
CA HIS A 162 -11.86 0.72 12.40
C HIS A 162 -13.24 1.24 12.00
N LYS A 163 -13.85 2.08 12.85
CA LYS A 163 -15.15 2.73 12.59
C LYS A 163 -14.91 4.09 11.95
N ILE A 164 -15.43 4.30 10.75
CA ILE A 164 -15.15 5.49 9.95
C ILE A 164 -16.47 6.13 9.53
N ILE A 165 -16.64 7.41 9.84
CA ILE A 165 -17.79 8.22 9.45
C ILE A 165 -17.31 9.16 8.34
N VAL A 166 -18.00 9.18 7.22
CA VAL A 166 -17.78 10.11 6.11
C VAL A 166 -18.94 11.11 6.13
N ALA A 167 -18.66 12.33 6.57
CA ALA A 167 -19.67 13.35 6.84
C ALA A 167 -19.67 14.44 5.76
N HIS A 168 -20.77 14.54 5.01
CA HIS A 168 -20.90 15.51 3.92
C HIS A 168 -21.83 16.69 4.27
N GLY A 169 -21.63 17.81 3.55
CA GLY A 169 -22.53 18.96 3.55
C GLY A 169 -22.25 20.05 4.59
N ALA A 170 -21.10 20.02 5.28
CA ALA A 170 -20.69 21.08 6.22
C ALA A 170 -19.71 22.11 5.63
N LYS A 171 -19.12 21.84 4.46
CA LYS A 171 -17.98 22.59 3.94
C LYS A 171 -18.21 24.10 3.87
N GLU A 172 -19.24 24.54 3.14
CA GLU A 172 -19.50 25.98 2.98
C GLU A 172 -19.85 26.64 4.31
N ALA A 173 -20.47 25.90 5.23
CA ALA A 173 -20.79 26.42 6.55
C ALA A 173 -19.54 26.60 7.43
N CYS A 174 -18.57 25.68 7.34
CA CYS A 174 -17.26 25.81 7.98
C CYS A 174 -16.49 27.04 7.46
N GLU A 175 -16.42 27.22 6.13
CA GLU A 175 -15.76 28.37 5.48
C GLU A 175 -16.41 29.71 5.88
N ASN A 176 -17.75 29.74 5.95
CA ASN A 176 -18.48 30.95 6.34
C ASN A 176 -18.33 31.28 7.84
N PHE A 177 -18.10 30.27 8.69
CA PHE A 177 -17.96 30.46 10.13
C PHE A 177 -16.61 31.05 10.53
N SER A 178 -15.52 30.60 9.89
CA SER A 178 -14.16 31.07 10.18
C SER A 178 -13.40 31.38 8.90
N LYS A 179 -12.92 32.62 8.78
CA LYS A 179 -12.04 33.04 7.68
C LYS A 179 -10.68 32.36 7.70
N ASP A 180 -10.30 31.81 8.84
CA ASP A 180 -9.03 31.11 9.00
C ASP A 180 -9.12 29.67 8.52
N ASN A 181 -10.34 29.08 8.44
CA ASN A 181 -10.53 27.73 7.90
C ASN A 181 -10.28 27.74 6.38
N VAL A 182 -9.16 27.14 5.96
CA VAL A 182 -8.60 27.21 4.61
C VAL A 182 -9.42 26.40 3.62
N TYR A 183 -9.97 25.27 4.06
CA TYR A 183 -10.56 24.27 3.17
C TYR A 183 -12.02 23.89 3.47
N GLY A 184 -12.61 24.47 4.51
CA GLY A 184 -13.95 24.13 5.00
C GLY A 184 -14.01 22.82 5.77
N SER A 185 -12.89 22.38 6.34
CA SER A 185 -12.79 21.11 7.05
C SER A 185 -13.42 21.17 8.44
N LEU A 186 -13.83 20.01 8.95
CA LEU A 186 -14.30 19.87 10.33
C LEU A 186 -13.12 19.81 11.29
N GLY A 187 -13.16 20.64 12.33
CA GLY A 187 -12.27 20.47 13.46
C GLY A 187 -12.69 19.25 14.27
N VAL A 188 -11.73 18.50 14.81
CA VAL A 188 -12.00 17.31 15.62
C VAL A 188 -11.25 17.41 16.94
N PHE A 189 -11.92 17.00 18.01
CA PHE A 189 -11.38 16.95 19.35
C PHE A 189 -11.70 15.59 19.97
N TYR A 190 -10.64 14.86 20.31
CA TYR A 190 -10.71 13.65 21.13
C TYR A 190 -10.39 14.02 22.58
N GLY A 191 -11.31 13.67 23.48
CA GLY A 191 -11.19 13.95 24.91
C GLY A 191 -12.26 13.21 25.72
N PRO A 192 -12.34 13.46 27.04
CA PRO A 192 -13.32 12.80 27.90
C PRO A 192 -14.77 13.10 27.48
N SER A 193 -15.68 12.15 27.67
CA SER A 193 -17.06 12.19 27.15
C SER A 193 -17.92 13.35 27.68
N GLU A 194 -17.52 14.00 28.77
CA GLU A 194 -18.23 15.12 29.41
C GLU A 194 -17.77 16.51 28.92
N ALA A 195 -16.86 16.59 27.94
CA ALA A 195 -16.39 17.87 27.42
C ALA A 195 -17.46 18.55 26.54
N GLU A 196 -18.03 19.67 27.00
CA GLU A 196 -18.75 20.57 26.10
C GLU A 196 -17.76 21.40 25.29
N LEU A 197 -17.82 21.27 23.96
CA LEU A 197 -17.08 22.16 23.07
C LEU A 197 -17.89 23.43 22.83
N PRO A 198 -17.37 24.63 23.16
CA PRO A 198 -18.09 25.87 22.95
C PRO A 198 -18.03 26.38 21.50
N ILE A 199 -17.39 25.64 20.58
CA ILE A 199 -17.03 26.12 19.24
C ILE A 199 -17.79 25.31 18.16
N PRO A 200 -18.68 25.96 17.38
CA PRO A 200 -19.29 25.36 16.19
C PRO A 200 -18.25 24.80 15.21
N PHE A 201 -18.63 23.78 14.44
CA PHE A 201 -17.76 23.12 13.45
C PHE A 201 -16.53 22.40 14.01
N MET A 202 -16.42 22.31 15.33
CA MET A 202 -15.54 21.37 16.02
C MET A 202 -16.35 20.23 16.63
N ILE A 203 -16.04 18.99 16.25
CA ILE A 203 -16.73 17.80 16.76
C ILE A 203 -15.96 17.19 17.93
N HIS A 204 -16.70 16.79 18.96
CA HIS A 204 -16.16 16.03 20.08
C HIS A 204 -16.39 14.54 19.85
N ILE A 205 -15.33 13.76 20.06
CA ILE A 205 -15.37 12.31 20.02
C ILE A 205 -14.77 11.76 21.31
N ASP A 206 -15.45 10.79 21.90
CA ASP A 206 -14.96 10.06 23.07
C ASP A 206 -13.68 9.30 22.73
N LYS A 207 -12.61 9.56 23.49
CA LYS A 207 -11.32 8.89 23.29
C LYS A 207 -11.28 7.43 23.75
N GLU A 208 -12.18 7.00 24.63
CA GLU A 208 -12.21 5.62 25.14
C GLU A 208 -12.83 4.64 24.14
N ASN A 209 -13.70 5.16 23.27
CA ASN A 209 -14.32 4.38 22.20
C ASN A 209 -14.41 5.20 20.90
N PRO A 210 -13.25 5.53 20.30
CA PRO A 210 -13.20 6.52 19.24
C PRO A 210 -13.80 5.99 17.94
N VAL A 211 -14.24 6.94 17.11
CA VAL A 211 -14.51 6.77 15.68
C VAL A 211 -13.60 7.73 14.90
N HIS A 212 -13.28 7.38 13.66
CA HIS A 212 -12.62 8.28 12.72
C HIS A 212 -13.68 9.05 11.94
N VAL A 213 -13.42 10.33 11.67
CA VAL A 213 -14.33 11.17 10.89
C VAL A 213 -13.55 11.79 9.76
N PHE A 214 -14.07 11.64 8.54
CA PHE A 214 -13.62 12.32 7.34
C PHE A 214 -14.78 13.16 6.80
N ASP A 215 -14.46 14.28 6.17
CA ASP A 215 -15.43 15.11 5.47
C ASP A 215 -15.20 15.10 3.95
N SER A 216 -16.00 15.89 3.24
CA SER A 216 -15.96 15.95 1.77
C SER A 216 -14.64 16.49 1.22
N HIS A 217 -13.90 17.28 2.01
CA HIS A 217 -12.63 17.86 1.59
C HIS A 217 -11.48 16.88 1.80
N ASN A 218 -11.37 16.30 3.00
CA ASN A 218 -10.21 15.48 3.35
C ASN A 218 -10.32 14.00 2.95
N LEU A 219 -11.51 13.44 2.72
CA LEU A 219 -11.65 12.06 2.27
C LEU A 219 -10.83 11.77 1.00
N PRO A 220 -10.93 12.55 -0.11
CA PRO A 220 -10.11 12.32 -1.29
C PRO A 220 -8.61 12.51 -1.03
N ILE A 221 -8.22 13.41 -0.12
CA ILE A 221 -6.82 13.64 0.24
C ILE A 221 -6.26 12.40 0.92
N ILE A 222 -6.92 11.92 1.96
CA ILE A 222 -6.56 10.72 2.74
C ILE A 222 -6.39 9.52 1.81
N PHE A 223 -7.39 9.24 0.97
CA PHE A 223 -7.35 8.12 0.02
C PHE A 223 -6.44 8.35 -1.20
N SER A 224 -5.81 9.53 -1.35
CA SER A 224 -4.80 9.79 -2.38
C SER A 224 -3.35 9.73 -1.86
N GLU A 225 -3.17 9.89 -0.54
CA GLU A 225 -1.87 9.81 0.12
C GLU A 225 -1.65 8.46 0.81
N LEU A 226 -2.72 7.83 1.29
CA LEU A 226 -2.72 6.56 2.01
C LEU A 226 -3.44 5.48 1.18
N ASP A 227 -3.13 5.42 -0.11
CA ASP A 227 -3.84 4.62 -1.12
C ASP A 227 -3.33 3.16 -1.21
N THR A 228 -2.81 2.64 -0.11
CA THR A 228 -2.57 1.21 0.10
C THR A 228 -3.09 0.80 1.47
N PHE A 229 -3.46 -0.47 1.61
CA PHE A 229 -3.86 -1.02 2.91
C PHE A 229 -2.88 -0.66 4.03
N TYR A 230 -1.57 -0.87 3.83
CA TYR A 230 -0.56 -0.61 4.85
C TYR A 230 -0.49 0.87 5.25
N ASP A 231 -0.52 1.78 4.28
CA ASP A 231 -0.37 3.21 4.55
C ASP A 231 -1.60 3.74 5.31
N PHE A 232 -2.80 3.30 4.90
CA PHE A 232 -4.04 3.66 5.57
C PHE A 232 -4.13 3.11 7.00
N THR A 233 -3.80 1.83 7.22
CA THR A 233 -3.81 1.26 8.57
C THR A 233 -2.76 1.88 9.48
N SER A 234 -1.55 2.12 8.96
CA SER A 234 -0.47 2.72 9.75
C SER A 234 -0.86 4.12 10.25
N TYR A 235 -1.57 4.89 9.43
CA TYR A 235 -2.09 6.20 9.83
C TYR A 235 -3.18 6.08 10.90
N LEU A 236 -4.17 5.20 10.72
CA LEU A 236 -5.23 5.00 11.72
C LEU A 236 -4.67 4.47 13.05
N ASP A 237 -3.72 3.55 13.00
CA ASP A 237 -3.03 3.03 14.18
C ASP A 237 -2.25 4.14 14.90
N ALA A 238 -1.51 4.98 14.16
CA ALA A 238 -0.83 6.14 14.72
C ALA A 238 -1.81 7.15 15.36
N LYS A 239 -2.98 7.33 14.76
CA LYS A 239 -4.05 8.18 15.30
C LYS A 239 -4.63 7.61 16.58
N VAL A 240 -4.91 6.31 16.63
CA VAL A 240 -5.37 5.61 17.84
C VAL A 240 -4.30 5.64 18.94
N GLU A 241 -3.02 5.44 18.60
CA GLU A 241 -1.90 5.58 19.54
C GLU A 241 -1.88 6.99 20.14
N ALA A 242 -2.04 8.04 19.34
CA ALA A 242 -2.07 9.43 19.81
C ALA A 242 -3.30 9.73 20.68
N ILE A 243 -4.50 9.30 20.28
CA ILE A 243 -5.73 9.45 21.07
C ILE A 243 -5.58 8.83 22.47
N LYS A 244 -4.92 7.67 22.56
CA LYS A 244 -4.63 7.01 23.83
C LYS A 244 -3.58 7.77 24.64
N ALA A 245 -2.51 8.22 23.99
CA ALA A 245 -1.35 8.82 24.64
C ALA A 245 -1.61 10.20 25.25
N TYR A 246 -2.50 11.00 24.67
CA TYR A 246 -2.82 12.36 25.13
C TYR A 246 -4.15 12.40 25.88
N ASP A 247 -4.23 13.18 26.95
CA ASP A 247 -5.50 13.53 27.63
C ASP A 247 -6.45 14.24 26.65
N MET A 248 -5.87 14.98 25.71
CA MET A 248 -6.59 15.74 24.69
C MET A 248 -5.82 15.76 23.38
N LEU A 249 -6.48 15.39 22.28
CA LEU A 249 -5.96 15.53 20.92
C LEU A 249 -6.96 16.32 20.09
N SER A 250 -6.56 17.47 19.56
CA SER A 250 -7.38 18.26 18.65
C SER A 250 -6.65 18.66 17.38
N TYR A 251 -7.40 18.84 16.29
CA TYR A 251 -6.88 19.27 15.00
C TYR A 251 -7.97 19.99 14.20
N CYS A 252 -7.57 20.94 13.34
CA CYS A 252 -8.50 21.79 12.58
C CYS A 252 -9.06 21.12 11.31
N GLY A 253 -8.35 20.14 10.75
CA GLY A 253 -8.81 19.29 9.66
C GLY A 253 -8.02 17.97 9.62
N GLU A 254 -8.61 16.91 9.08
CA GLU A 254 -7.92 15.61 8.98
C GLU A 254 -6.67 15.71 8.08
N GLU A 255 -6.72 16.55 7.06
CA GLU A 255 -5.59 16.84 6.18
C GLU A 255 -4.41 17.47 6.93
N ASP A 256 -4.67 18.31 7.93
CA ASP A 256 -3.62 18.89 8.79
C ASP A 256 -3.04 17.81 9.72
N LEU A 257 -3.89 16.94 10.28
CA LEU A 257 -3.43 15.77 11.04
C LEU A 257 -2.55 14.85 10.18
N LEU A 258 -2.89 14.66 8.91
CA LEU A 258 -2.11 13.89 7.94
C LEU A 258 -0.76 14.54 7.65
N ALA A 259 -0.71 15.87 7.48
CA ALA A 259 0.55 16.60 7.33
C ALA A 259 1.43 16.42 8.57
N HIS A 260 0.86 16.58 9.76
CA HIS A 260 1.57 16.35 11.03
C HIS A 260 2.15 14.93 11.09
N TYR A 261 1.37 13.92 10.72
CA TYR A 261 1.85 12.53 10.62
C TYR A 261 3.06 12.38 9.69
N PHE A 262 3.01 12.94 8.47
CA PHE A 262 4.14 12.85 7.54
C PHE A 262 5.38 13.63 8.00
N LEU A 263 5.19 14.75 8.71
CA LEU A 263 6.28 15.57 9.23
C LEU A 263 7.02 14.91 10.41
N ASN A 264 6.40 13.92 11.05
CA ASN A 264 6.91 13.25 12.25
C ASN A 264 7.25 11.78 11.98
N PHE A 265 8.54 11.45 11.98
CA PHE A 265 9.04 10.09 11.78
C PHE A 265 9.91 9.63 12.96
N ASP A 266 9.61 8.45 13.49
CA ASP A 266 10.42 7.77 14.50
C ASP A 266 11.40 6.81 13.80
N GLU A 267 12.68 7.19 13.76
CA GLU A 267 13.74 6.38 13.14
C GLU A 267 13.96 5.03 13.83
N ALA A 268 13.75 4.95 15.15
CA ALA A 268 13.99 3.73 15.90
C ALA A 268 12.90 2.69 15.64
N ARG A 269 11.64 3.15 15.51
CA ARG A 269 10.49 2.31 15.16
C ARG A 269 10.27 2.18 13.65
N ASN A 270 10.97 2.99 12.85
CA ASN A 270 10.82 3.09 11.40
C ASN A 270 9.37 3.31 10.97
N LYS A 271 8.67 4.22 11.65
CA LYS A 271 7.26 4.57 11.37
C LYS A 271 6.99 6.05 11.60
N HIS A 272 6.04 6.58 10.87
CA HIS A 272 5.45 7.89 11.14
C HIS A 272 4.59 7.85 12.42
N PHE A 273 4.39 9.01 13.05
CA PHE A 273 3.57 9.09 14.27
C PHE A 273 2.86 10.45 14.38
N ILE A 274 1.77 10.48 15.14
CA ILE A 274 1.08 11.71 15.53
C ILE A 274 1.50 12.06 16.95
N GLY A 275 2.10 13.24 17.12
CA GLY A 275 2.44 13.74 18.45
C GLY A 275 3.70 14.57 18.48
N THR A 276 4.44 14.51 19.58
CA THR A 276 5.69 15.24 19.79
C THR A 276 6.68 14.41 20.59
N SER A 277 7.97 14.74 20.49
CA SER A 277 9.04 14.13 21.29
C SER A 277 9.07 14.63 22.75
N GLY A 278 8.26 15.64 23.10
CA GLY A 278 8.18 16.20 24.45
C GLY A 278 7.54 15.25 25.46
N LYS A 279 8.31 14.80 26.45
CA LYS A 279 7.89 13.80 27.46
C LYS A 279 6.84 14.27 28.48
N TYR A 280 6.57 15.57 28.55
CA TYR A 280 5.68 16.19 29.55
C TYR A 280 4.44 16.83 28.93
N ILE A 281 4.18 16.56 27.66
CA ILE A 281 3.03 17.11 26.93
C ILE A 281 1.90 16.08 27.00
N ASN A 282 0.80 16.45 27.65
CA ASN A 282 -0.40 15.61 27.80
C ASN A 282 -1.57 16.06 26.90
N GLY A 283 -1.46 17.22 26.25
CA GLY A 283 -2.42 17.70 25.27
C GLY A 283 -1.73 18.06 23.95
N MET A 284 -2.37 17.75 22.83
CA MET A 284 -1.88 18.04 21.48
C MET A 284 -2.94 18.79 20.70
N THR A 285 -2.55 19.89 20.07
CA THR A 285 -3.40 20.65 19.15
C THR A 285 -2.62 20.91 17.88
N ILE A 286 -3.18 20.47 16.75
CA ILE A 286 -2.61 20.66 15.41
C ILE A 286 -3.40 21.79 14.74
N GLY A 287 -2.67 22.80 14.29
CA GLY A 287 -3.26 24.02 13.77
C GLY A 287 -3.70 23.89 12.33
N GLU A 288 -4.60 24.77 11.93
CA GLU A 288 -5.03 24.94 10.55
C GLU A 288 -3.86 25.31 9.64
N GLY A 289 -3.78 24.68 8.46
CA GLY A 289 -2.88 25.07 7.37
C GLY A 289 -1.56 24.30 7.30
N GLU A 290 -1.32 23.35 8.21
CA GLU A 290 -0.17 22.44 8.11
C GLU A 290 -0.16 21.66 6.79
N TRP A 291 -1.33 21.21 6.32
CA TRP A 291 -1.46 20.55 5.01
C TRP A 291 -1.09 21.47 3.85
N LYS A 292 -1.61 22.70 3.86
CA LYS A 292 -1.34 23.71 2.84
C LYS A 292 0.16 23.97 2.71
N ASP A 293 0.84 24.18 3.84
CA ASP A 293 2.28 24.43 3.86
C ASP A 293 3.07 23.18 3.45
N PHE A 294 2.63 21.99 3.88
CA PHE A 294 3.28 20.72 3.57
C PHE A 294 3.27 20.41 2.07
N ILE A 295 2.13 20.56 1.38
CA ILE A 295 2.03 20.24 -0.05
C ILE A 295 2.84 21.21 -0.93
N ASP A 296 3.13 22.41 -0.42
CA ASP A 296 3.96 23.37 -1.13
C ASP A 296 5.44 23.06 -1.07
N LEU A 297 5.88 22.20 -0.14
CA LEU A 297 7.27 21.77 -0.03
C LEU A 297 7.73 21.03 -1.30
N GLU A 298 8.90 21.42 -1.80
CA GLU A 298 9.54 20.76 -2.94
C GLU A 298 9.85 19.28 -2.67
N ILE A 299 10.02 18.88 -1.40
CA ILE A 299 10.24 17.48 -1.03
C ILE A 299 8.98 16.63 -1.20
N TYR A 300 7.80 17.18 -0.89
CA TYR A 300 6.51 16.52 -1.11
C TYR A 300 6.24 16.37 -2.62
N LYS A 301 6.43 17.44 -3.39
CA LYS A 301 6.26 17.42 -4.86
C LYS A 301 7.13 16.33 -5.51
N ARG A 302 8.38 16.18 -5.06
CA ARG A 302 9.28 15.10 -5.52
C ARG A 302 8.82 13.71 -5.10
N LYS A 303 8.28 13.52 -3.88
CA LYS A 303 7.65 12.25 -3.47
C LYS A 303 6.54 11.87 -4.43
N LYS A 304 5.59 12.77 -4.71
CA LYS A 304 4.45 12.48 -5.62
C LYS A 304 4.92 12.11 -7.02
N ILE A 305 5.95 12.77 -7.55
CA ILE A 305 6.53 12.41 -8.86
C ILE A 305 7.16 11.01 -8.82
N ALA A 306 7.96 10.73 -7.79
CA ALA A 306 8.63 9.44 -7.64
C ALA A 306 7.63 8.28 -7.48
N ASP A 307 6.53 8.49 -6.74
CA ASP A 307 5.48 7.50 -6.50
C ASP A 307 4.71 7.08 -7.75
N LYS A 308 4.70 7.87 -8.84
CA LYS A 308 3.90 7.54 -10.04
C LYS A 308 4.17 6.15 -10.61
N ILE A 309 5.41 5.66 -10.53
CA ILE A 309 5.76 4.33 -11.07
C ILE A 309 5.14 3.17 -10.27
N SER A 310 4.79 3.39 -8.99
CA SER A 310 4.21 2.37 -8.11
C SER A 310 2.85 1.87 -8.59
N TYR A 311 2.07 2.69 -9.30
CA TYR A 311 0.76 2.33 -9.82
C TYR A 311 0.82 1.22 -10.88
N HIS A 312 2.00 0.87 -11.42
CA HIS A 312 2.15 -0.34 -12.22
C HIS A 312 1.92 -1.61 -11.40
N TRP A 313 2.35 -1.63 -10.13
CA TRP A 313 2.06 -2.71 -9.19
C TRP A 313 0.56 -2.85 -8.93
N ASP A 314 -0.12 -1.71 -8.72
CA ASP A 314 -1.56 -1.70 -8.48
C ASP A 314 -2.34 -2.19 -9.68
N LYS A 315 -1.94 -1.77 -10.89
CA LYS A 315 -2.56 -2.24 -12.14
C LYS A 315 -2.45 -3.76 -12.26
N LEU A 316 -1.29 -4.33 -11.95
CA LEU A 316 -1.08 -5.78 -11.96
C LEU A 316 -2.01 -6.51 -10.98
N LEU A 317 -2.16 -5.96 -9.77
CA LEU A 317 -3.09 -6.50 -8.76
C LEU A 317 -4.54 -6.39 -9.23
N GLN A 318 -4.96 -5.20 -9.70
CA GLN A 318 -6.34 -4.95 -10.11
C GLN A 318 -6.78 -5.81 -11.29
N ILE A 319 -5.89 -6.08 -12.26
CA ILE A 319 -6.17 -7.02 -13.35
C ILE A 319 -6.48 -8.41 -12.79
N THR A 320 -5.66 -8.89 -11.84
CA THR A 320 -5.83 -10.23 -11.25
C THR A 320 -7.07 -10.30 -10.36
N CYS A 321 -7.34 -9.25 -9.59
CA CYS A 321 -8.57 -9.10 -8.82
C CYS A 321 -9.80 -9.15 -9.73
N GLN A 322 -9.78 -8.42 -10.85
CA GLN A 322 -10.88 -8.41 -11.81
C GLN A 322 -11.09 -9.79 -12.43
N ASN A 323 -10.02 -10.44 -12.91
CA ASN A 323 -10.10 -11.81 -13.44
C ASN A 323 -10.64 -12.81 -12.40
N THR A 324 -10.33 -12.59 -11.12
CA THR A 324 -10.86 -13.43 -10.03
C THR A 324 -12.38 -13.26 -9.90
N LEU A 325 -12.85 -12.01 -9.88
CA LEU A 325 -14.28 -11.69 -9.78
C LEU A 325 -15.06 -12.19 -11.02
N ASP A 326 -14.44 -12.13 -12.20
CA ASP A 326 -15.02 -12.61 -13.46
C ASP A 326 -14.96 -14.14 -13.59
N GLY A 327 -14.21 -14.82 -12.71
CA GLY A 327 -14.03 -16.26 -12.73
C GLY A 327 -13.16 -16.77 -13.89
N THR A 328 -12.28 -15.93 -14.40
CA THR A 328 -11.40 -16.21 -15.56
C THR A 328 -9.97 -16.58 -15.16
N ILE A 329 -9.63 -16.55 -13.87
CA ILE A 329 -8.32 -17.01 -13.38
C ILE A 329 -8.14 -18.51 -13.56
N GLY A 330 -6.91 -18.92 -13.87
CA GLY A 330 -6.46 -20.30 -13.71
C GLY A 330 -5.88 -20.52 -12.30
N GLY A 331 -5.97 -21.74 -11.78
CA GLY A 331 -5.39 -22.10 -10.48
C GLY A 331 -6.25 -21.69 -9.27
N SER A 332 -5.59 -21.43 -8.14
CA SER A 332 -6.25 -21.12 -6.87
C SER A 332 -6.74 -19.67 -6.81
N SER A 333 -7.96 -19.47 -6.31
CA SER A 333 -8.54 -18.13 -6.16
C SER A 333 -7.90 -17.33 -5.03
N PRO A 334 -7.52 -16.04 -5.26
CA PRO A 334 -7.01 -15.16 -4.22
C PRO A 334 -8.07 -14.71 -3.21
N LEU A 335 -9.35 -15.03 -3.42
CA LEU A 335 -10.41 -14.82 -2.44
C LEU A 335 -10.34 -15.78 -1.24
N ILE A 336 -9.63 -16.91 -1.39
CA ILE A 336 -9.58 -17.95 -0.37
C ILE A 336 -8.20 -17.96 0.28
N GLY A 337 -8.13 -17.46 1.52
CA GLY A 337 -6.93 -17.52 2.36
C GLY A 337 -5.74 -16.73 1.80
N ARG A 338 -4.54 -17.18 2.18
CA ARG A 338 -3.28 -16.53 1.83
C ARG A 338 -2.91 -16.81 0.36
N SER A 339 -2.74 -15.75 -0.43
CA SER A 339 -2.38 -15.83 -1.86
C SER A 339 -1.22 -14.90 -2.23
N ALA A 340 -0.66 -15.06 -3.43
CA ALA A 340 0.39 -14.16 -3.93
C ALA A 340 -0.11 -12.71 -4.01
N VAL A 341 -1.33 -12.51 -4.52
CA VAL A 341 -1.99 -11.19 -4.62
C VAL A 341 -2.18 -10.59 -3.23
N HIS A 342 -2.62 -11.39 -2.25
CA HIS A 342 -2.71 -10.99 -0.85
C HIS A 342 -1.37 -10.52 -0.30
N GLU A 343 -0.29 -11.29 -0.51
CA GLU A 343 1.06 -10.91 -0.05
C GLU A 343 1.64 -9.68 -0.76
N MET A 344 1.27 -9.45 -2.02
CA MET A 344 1.65 -8.26 -2.77
C MET A 344 0.87 -7.01 -2.34
N ALA A 345 -0.39 -7.15 -1.93
CA ALA A 345 -1.23 -6.06 -1.45
C ALA A 345 -0.73 -5.45 -0.13
N LYS A 346 0.02 -6.22 0.67
CA LYS A 346 0.63 -5.77 1.93
C LYS A 346 1.75 -4.75 1.76
N GLU A 347 2.32 -4.60 0.56
CA GLU A 347 3.43 -3.66 0.34
C GLU A 347 2.97 -2.20 0.45
N PRO A 348 3.66 -1.33 1.22
CA PRO A 348 3.38 0.10 1.27
C PRO A 348 3.66 0.79 -0.06
N ARG A 349 3.06 1.95 -0.30
CA ARG A 349 3.23 2.76 -1.53
C ARG A 349 4.70 2.97 -1.87
N PHE A 350 5.51 3.32 -0.88
CA PHE A 350 6.95 3.52 -1.06
C PHE A 350 7.67 2.25 -1.54
N HIS A 351 7.31 1.06 -1.07
CA HIS A 351 7.95 -0.17 -1.54
C HIS A 351 7.40 -0.62 -2.90
N ARG A 352 6.11 -0.41 -3.16
CA ARG A 352 5.53 -0.59 -4.50
C ARG A 352 6.25 0.25 -5.56
N ARG A 353 6.73 1.46 -5.19
CA ARG A 353 7.57 2.32 -6.03
C ARG A 353 8.86 1.61 -6.46
N GLU A 354 9.61 1.07 -5.50
CA GLU A 354 10.91 0.42 -5.76
C GLU A 354 10.75 -0.92 -6.49
N LEU A 355 9.75 -1.72 -6.11
CA LEU A 355 9.39 -2.97 -6.78
C LEU A 355 9.04 -2.70 -8.25
N SER A 356 8.16 -1.72 -8.51
CA SER A 356 7.78 -1.33 -9.87
C SER A 356 8.95 -0.77 -10.67
N ALA A 357 9.79 0.08 -10.07
CA ALA A 357 10.98 0.61 -10.71
C ALA A 357 11.92 -0.51 -11.16
N ARG A 358 12.11 -1.53 -10.31
CA ARG A 358 12.94 -2.70 -10.62
C ARG A 358 12.31 -3.58 -11.70
N MET A 359 11.02 -3.83 -11.66
CA MET A 359 10.30 -4.57 -12.71
C MET A 359 10.44 -3.86 -14.06
N MET A 360 10.17 -2.56 -14.12
CA MET A 360 10.26 -1.77 -15.36
C MET A 360 11.70 -1.67 -15.89
N GLN A 361 12.69 -1.60 -14.99
CA GLN A 361 14.10 -1.70 -15.38
C GLN A 361 14.42 -3.10 -15.95
N SER A 362 13.90 -4.16 -15.33
CA SER A 362 14.06 -5.54 -15.80
C SER A 362 13.43 -5.75 -17.18
N ILE A 363 12.24 -5.20 -17.42
CA ILE A 363 11.55 -5.23 -18.71
C ILE A 363 12.37 -4.54 -19.80
N ARG A 364 12.82 -3.30 -19.54
CA ARG A 364 13.66 -2.55 -20.50
C ARG A 364 14.98 -3.24 -20.82
N ASN A 365 15.57 -3.89 -19.82
CA ASN A 365 16.85 -4.57 -19.94
C ASN A 365 16.73 -6.03 -20.42
N PHE A 366 15.54 -6.46 -20.86
CA PHE A 366 15.38 -7.78 -21.44
C PHE A 366 16.28 -7.91 -22.69
N PRO A 367 17.07 -9.00 -22.82
CA PRO A 367 18.11 -9.13 -23.85
C PRO A 367 17.59 -8.94 -25.27
N GLU A 368 18.40 -8.33 -26.14
CA GLU A 368 18.15 -8.23 -27.57
C GLU A 368 18.95 -9.32 -28.30
N THR A 369 18.32 -10.46 -28.58
CA THR A 369 19.00 -11.56 -29.30
C THR A 369 18.04 -12.33 -30.21
N GLN A 370 18.59 -12.96 -31.25
CA GLN A 370 17.87 -13.86 -32.17
C GLN A 370 17.74 -15.31 -31.65
N GLN A 371 18.09 -15.59 -30.40
CA GLN A 371 18.02 -16.94 -29.83
C GLN A 371 16.58 -17.35 -29.47
N GLY A 372 16.31 -18.65 -29.65
CA GLY A 372 14.98 -19.26 -29.51
C GLY A 372 14.34 -19.14 -28.13
N ILE A 373 15.03 -19.53 -27.06
CA ILE A 373 14.51 -19.44 -25.67
C ILE A 373 15.36 -18.44 -24.89
N MET A 374 14.72 -17.44 -24.30
CA MET A 374 15.38 -16.46 -23.44
C MET A 374 14.58 -16.18 -22.19
N ARG A 375 15.29 -15.91 -21.10
CA ARG A 375 14.69 -15.49 -19.85
C ARG A 375 15.50 -14.40 -19.17
N ASN A 376 14.82 -13.61 -18.34
CA ASN A 376 15.44 -12.62 -17.48
C ASN A 376 14.84 -12.74 -16.08
N LEU A 377 15.69 -12.89 -15.07
CA LEU A 377 15.29 -13.10 -13.68
C LEU A 377 15.80 -11.97 -12.80
N SER A 378 14.95 -11.48 -11.92
CA SER A 378 15.31 -10.49 -10.90
C SER A 378 14.77 -10.91 -9.54
N PHE A 379 15.62 -10.85 -8.52
CA PHE A 379 15.17 -10.87 -7.12
C PHE A 379 14.92 -9.44 -6.65
N MET A 380 13.81 -9.24 -5.95
CA MET A 380 13.40 -7.94 -5.41
C MET A 380 13.01 -8.11 -3.94
N PRO A 381 13.66 -7.39 -3.00
CA PRO A 381 13.34 -7.50 -1.58
C PRO A 381 12.01 -6.82 -1.28
N SER A 382 11.26 -7.37 -0.32
CA SER A 382 10.04 -6.77 0.22
C SER A 382 10.34 -5.73 1.30
N PHE A 383 9.34 -4.91 1.64
CA PHE A 383 9.29 -4.20 2.90
C PHE A 383 9.48 -5.14 4.12
N TYR A 384 8.85 -6.32 4.08
CA TYR A 384 8.95 -7.33 5.11
C TYR A 384 10.24 -8.13 4.93
N LYS A 385 11.10 -8.11 5.96
CA LYS A 385 12.47 -8.65 5.87
C LYS A 385 12.54 -10.14 5.53
N ASP A 386 11.51 -10.90 5.86
CA ASP A 386 11.38 -12.34 5.62
C ASP A 386 10.58 -12.68 4.35
N LYS A 387 10.28 -11.68 3.51
CA LYS A 387 9.58 -11.84 2.24
C LYS A 387 10.45 -11.36 1.07
N GLY A 388 10.37 -12.08 -0.05
CA GLY A 388 11.08 -11.72 -1.27
C GLY A 388 10.25 -11.98 -2.52
N TYR A 389 10.54 -11.24 -3.58
CA TYR A 389 9.89 -11.39 -4.88
C TYR A 389 10.87 -11.93 -5.92
N VAL A 390 10.40 -12.85 -6.75
CA VAL A 390 11.10 -13.35 -7.92
C VAL A 390 10.33 -12.91 -9.16
N PHE A 391 10.94 -12.07 -9.99
CA PHE A 391 10.35 -11.60 -11.23
C PHE A 391 11.01 -12.25 -12.44
N LEU A 392 10.26 -13.08 -13.16
CA LEU A 392 10.70 -13.83 -14.33
C LEU A 392 10.03 -13.29 -15.60
N GLN A 393 10.84 -13.01 -16.62
CA GLN A 393 10.35 -12.82 -17.98
C GLN A 393 10.79 -14.01 -18.82
N LEU A 394 9.89 -14.55 -19.65
CA LEU A 394 10.19 -15.64 -20.58
C LEU A 394 9.86 -15.22 -22.02
N LYS A 395 10.71 -15.62 -22.96
CA LYS A 395 10.49 -15.57 -24.41
C LYS A 395 10.82 -16.95 -24.97
N VAL A 396 9.94 -17.49 -25.79
CA VAL A 396 10.17 -18.70 -26.58
C VAL A 396 9.73 -18.39 -28.01
N ASP A 397 10.59 -18.63 -28.99
CA ASP A 397 10.23 -18.49 -30.41
C ASP A 397 9.46 -19.73 -30.89
N GLY A 398 8.53 -19.52 -31.84
CA GLY A 398 7.80 -20.62 -32.48
C GLY A 398 6.77 -21.31 -31.59
N ILE A 399 6.16 -20.57 -30.65
CA ILE A 399 5.10 -21.08 -29.78
C ILE A 399 3.93 -21.57 -30.64
N THR A 400 3.65 -22.86 -30.61
CA THR A 400 2.49 -23.47 -31.29
C THR A 400 1.35 -23.79 -30.33
N ASP A 401 1.65 -24.04 -29.05
CA ASP A 401 0.66 -24.30 -28.00
C ASP A 401 0.95 -23.41 -26.77
N TYR A 402 0.19 -22.33 -26.65
CA TYR A 402 0.40 -21.35 -25.59
C TYR A 402 -0.07 -21.88 -24.21
N GLU A 403 -1.24 -22.52 -24.17
CA GLU A 403 -1.89 -22.91 -22.90
C GLU A 403 -1.35 -24.22 -22.34
N ASN A 404 -0.98 -25.20 -23.17
CA ASN A 404 -0.55 -26.52 -22.69
C ASN A 404 0.97 -26.72 -22.70
N GLU A 405 1.73 -25.88 -23.40
CA GLU A 405 3.21 -25.99 -23.43
C GLU A 405 3.89 -24.74 -22.87
N TYR A 406 3.64 -23.56 -23.44
CA TYR A 406 4.37 -22.35 -23.07
C TYR A 406 4.10 -21.91 -21.62
N ARG A 407 2.82 -21.74 -21.26
CA ARG A 407 2.43 -21.26 -19.93
C ARG A 407 2.82 -22.24 -18.81
N PRO A 408 2.60 -23.57 -18.92
CA PRO A 408 3.08 -24.53 -17.93
C PRO A 408 4.61 -24.52 -17.79
N THR A 409 5.35 -24.34 -18.89
CA THR A 409 6.82 -24.21 -18.85
C THR A 409 7.24 -22.96 -18.07
N ARG A 410 6.57 -21.82 -18.30
CA ARG A 410 6.83 -20.57 -17.58
C ARG A 410 6.55 -20.72 -16.08
N GLN A 411 5.44 -21.37 -15.72
CA GLN A 411 5.09 -21.65 -14.33
C GLN A 411 6.11 -22.56 -13.64
N ALA A 412 6.53 -23.66 -14.29
CA ALA A 412 7.55 -24.56 -13.74
C ALA A 412 8.91 -23.86 -13.55
N LEU A 413 9.32 -23.03 -14.51
CA LEU A 413 10.54 -22.22 -14.38
C LEU A 413 10.45 -21.21 -13.23
N LEU A 414 9.29 -20.59 -13.04
CA LEU A 414 9.05 -19.66 -11.94
C LEU A 414 9.13 -20.39 -10.59
N GLU A 415 8.53 -21.57 -10.47
CA GLU A 415 8.56 -22.38 -9.24
C GLU A 415 10.00 -22.71 -8.83
N VAL A 416 10.80 -23.24 -9.77
CA VAL A 416 12.21 -23.56 -9.51
C VAL A 416 13.01 -22.30 -9.16
N ALA A 417 12.71 -21.17 -9.80
CA ALA A 417 13.34 -19.90 -9.43
C ALA A 417 12.97 -19.45 -8.00
N CYS A 418 11.72 -19.61 -7.57
CA CYS A 418 11.31 -19.31 -6.20
C CYS A 418 12.05 -20.20 -5.18
N GLY A 419 12.12 -21.50 -5.41
CA GLY A 419 12.85 -22.43 -4.54
C GLY A 419 14.35 -22.14 -4.50
N ALA A 420 14.94 -21.80 -5.65
CA ALA A 420 16.34 -21.37 -5.72
C ALA A 420 16.59 -20.05 -4.97
N ALA A 421 15.63 -19.11 -4.99
CA ALA A 421 15.72 -17.89 -4.20
C ALA A 421 15.73 -18.20 -2.70
N LYS A 422 14.81 -19.06 -2.23
CA LYS A 422 14.79 -19.50 -0.83
C LYS A 422 16.07 -20.22 -0.42
N ASN A 423 16.61 -21.12 -1.25
CA ASN A 423 17.89 -21.78 -0.97
C ASN A 423 19.05 -20.78 -0.87
N LYS A 424 19.01 -19.71 -1.66
CA LYS A 424 20.03 -18.65 -1.64
C LYS A 424 19.88 -17.70 -0.45
N PHE A 425 18.63 -17.41 -0.07
CA PHE A 425 18.25 -16.44 0.95
C PHE A 425 17.48 -17.15 2.06
N ASP A 426 18.22 -17.80 2.95
CA ASP A 426 17.71 -18.67 4.01
C ASP A 426 16.72 -18.00 4.97
N HIS A 427 16.86 -16.70 5.22
CA HIS A 427 15.98 -15.90 6.08
C HIS A 427 14.55 -15.72 5.54
N LEU A 428 14.30 -16.00 4.26
CA LEU A 428 12.97 -15.83 3.68
C LEU A 428 12.01 -16.89 4.21
N LYS A 429 10.88 -16.46 4.75
CA LYS A 429 9.72 -17.31 5.09
C LYS A 429 8.68 -17.30 3.98
N THR A 430 8.77 -16.38 3.04
CA THR A 430 7.81 -16.25 1.95
C THR A 430 8.48 -15.77 0.68
N VAL A 431 8.23 -16.47 -0.42
CA VAL A 431 8.66 -16.03 -1.75
C VAL A 431 7.44 -15.89 -2.65
N VAL A 432 7.28 -14.72 -3.26
CA VAL A 432 6.25 -14.47 -4.26
C VAL A 432 6.89 -14.44 -5.64
N GLY A 433 6.51 -15.39 -6.48
CA GLY A 433 6.89 -15.44 -7.89
C GLY A 433 5.92 -14.65 -8.75
N ILE A 434 6.46 -13.84 -9.66
CA ILE A 434 5.72 -13.13 -10.71
C ILE A 434 6.39 -13.47 -12.04
N ALA A 435 5.69 -14.15 -12.94
CA ALA A 435 6.17 -14.39 -14.29
C ALA A 435 5.30 -13.69 -15.33
N ILE A 436 5.94 -13.15 -16.36
CA ILE A 436 5.27 -12.53 -17.51
C ILE A 436 5.93 -12.97 -18.81
N ASP A 437 5.22 -12.80 -19.93
CA ASP A 437 5.81 -12.82 -21.26
C ASP A 437 6.78 -11.67 -21.38
N ALA A 438 7.86 -11.83 -22.16
CA ALA A 438 8.77 -10.73 -22.44
C ALA A 438 8.05 -9.63 -23.26
N PRO A 439 7.70 -8.46 -22.66
CA PRO A 439 6.82 -7.49 -23.33
C PRO A 439 7.44 -6.89 -24.59
N LYS A 440 8.76 -6.99 -24.73
CA LYS A 440 9.52 -6.55 -25.90
C LYS A 440 9.22 -7.36 -27.17
N TYR A 441 8.68 -8.57 -27.01
CA TYR A 441 8.49 -9.55 -28.09
C TYR A 441 7.06 -10.11 -28.16
N ALA A 442 6.16 -9.64 -27.28
CA ALA A 442 4.80 -10.15 -27.19
C ALA A 442 3.81 -8.99 -27.36
N GLU A 443 2.79 -9.18 -28.21
CA GLU A 443 1.72 -8.19 -28.45
C GLU A 443 0.73 -8.15 -27.28
N THR A 444 0.45 -9.31 -26.70
CA THR A 444 -0.31 -9.49 -25.47
C THR A 444 0.58 -10.12 -24.40
N ASN A 445 0.22 -9.94 -23.14
CA ASN A 445 0.99 -10.48 -22.02
C ASN A 445 0.05 -11.15 -21.03
N SER A 446 0.38 -12.37 -20.61
CA SER A 446 -0.28 -13.00 -19.46
C SER A 446 0.65 -13.03 -18.26
N GLU A 447 0.08 -13.02 -17.06
CA GLU A 447 0.82 -13.08 -15.81
C GLU A 447 0.55 -14.39 -15.06
N ASP A 448 1.61 -14.95 -14.47
CA ASP A 448 1.50 -16.05 -13.50
C ASP A 448 2.02 -15.60 -12.15
N PHE A 449 1.33 -16.03 -11.08
CA PHE A 449 1.71 -15.77 -9.70
C PHE A 449 1.92 -17.09 -8.97
N ILE A 450 2.99 -17.15 -8.17
CA ILE A 450 3.24 -18.25 -7.23
C ILE A 450 3.41 -17.65 -5.85
N LEU A 451 2.70 -18.22 -4.86
CA LEU A 451 3.02 -18.03 -3.45
C LEU A 451 3.75 -19.29 -2.98
N MET A 452 5.01 -19.15 -2.59
CA MET A 452 5.79 -20.23 -2.00
C MET A 452 5.97 -19.96 -0.51
N ASP A 453 5.27 -20.76 0.30
CA ASP A 453 5.46 -20.76 1.76
C ASP A 453 6.78 -21.47 2.08
N CYS A 454 7.66 -20.77 2.79
CA CYS A 454 9.00 -21.25 3.11
C CYS A 454 9.23 -21.41 4.61
N ASN A 455 8.16 -21.46 5.43
CA ASN A 455 8.25 -21.69 6.86
C ASN A 455 8.84 -23.08 7.17
N ASP A 456 8.35 -24.11 6.48
CA ASP A 456 8.80 -25.49 6.64
C ASP A 456 9.74 -25.89 5.49
N TRP A 457 11.01 -25.48 5.57
CA TRP A 457 12.01 -25.71 4.52
C TRP A 457 13.00 -26.82 4.90
N THR A 458 12.60 -28.07 4.68
CA THR A 458 13.41 -29.25 5.02
C THR A 458 14.63 -29.43 4.10
N ASP A 459 15.57 -30.27 4.53
CA ASP A 459 16.75 -30.60 3.72
C ASP A 459 16.37 -31.32 2.42
N GLU A 460 15.29 -32.11 2.41
CA GLU A 460 14.77 -32.74 1.20
C GLU A 460 14.24 -31.69 0.20
N LEU A 461 13.53 -30.66 0.66
CA LEU A 461 13.07 -29.55 -0.20
C LEU A 461 14.25 -28.73 -0.72
N ARG A 462 15.26 -28.50 0.14
CA ARG A 462 16.50 -27.82 -0.25
C ARG A 462 17.20 -28.58 -1.37
N GLU A 463 17.42 -29.89 -1.20
CA GLU A 463 18.06 -30.76 -2.21
C GLU A 463 17.23 -30.84 -3.49
N HIS A 464 15.90 -30.95 -3.37
CA HIS A 464 14.99 -30.96 -4.51
C HIS A 464 15.17 -29.72 -5.39
N TYR A 465 15.11 -28.51 -4.81
CA TYR A 465 15.26 -27.27 -5.57
C TYR A 465 16.70 -26.99 -5.98
N GLU A 466 17.71 -27.49 -5.27
CA GLU A 466 19.10 -27.44 -5.71
C GLU A 466 19.29 -28.25 -6.99
N LYS A 467 18.78 -29.49 -7.02
CA LYS A 467 18.81 -30.39 -8.17
C LYS A 467 17.97 -29.88 -9.34
N ALA A 468 16.75 -29.40 -9.08
CA ALA A 468 15.89 -28.81 -10.11
C ALA A 468 16.53 -27.56 -10.75
N ASN A 469 17.39 -26.86 -10.00
CA ASN A 469 18.15 -25.72 -10.48
C ASN A 469 19.51 -26.10 -11.11
N GLU A 470 19.84 -27.38 -11.24
CA GLU A 470 20.96 -27.85 -12.06
C GLU A 470 20.67 -27.58 -13.55
N GLY A 471 21.65 -27.03 -14.27
CA GLY A 471 21.48 -26.58 -15.66
C GLY A 471 20.76 -25.23 -15.82
N LEU A 472 19.75 -24.93 -14.99
CA LEU A 472 19.11 -23.61 -14.97
C LEU A 472 20.05 -22.58 -14.31
N GLY A 473 20.61 -22.89 -13.16
CA GLY A 473 21.59 -22.03 -12.49
C GLY A 473 21.04 -20.71 -11.96
N PHE A 474 19.75 -20.63 -11.63
CA PHE A 474 19.16 -19.47 -10.97
C PHE A 474 19.94 -19.09 -9.69
N PHE A 475 20.24 -17.80 -9.53
CA PHE A 475 20.99 -17.23 -8.40
C PHE A 475 22.39 -17.81 -8.15
N LYS A 476 22.94 -18.61 -9.08
CA LYS A 476 24.35 -19.06 -9.04
C LYS A 476 25.31 -17.97 -9.50
N THR A 477 24.86 -17.08 -10.38
CA THR A 477 25.61 -15.93 -10.88
C THR A 477 24.74 -14.67 -10.82
N GLY A 478 25.32 -13.51 -10.51
CA GLY A 478 24.57 -12.26 -10.51
C GLY A 478 25.33 -11.07 -9.95
N VAL A 479 24.87 -9.88 -10.33
CA VAL A 479 25.38 -8.62 -9.80
C VAL A 479 24.43 -8.15 -8.72
N VAL A 480 24.97 -7.97 -7.51
CA VAL A 480 24.25 -7.35 -6.40
C VAL A 480 24.32 -5.83 -6.57
N GLU A 481 23.16 -5.21 -6.69
CA GLU A 481 23.02 -3.76 -6.70
C GLU A 481 22.48 -3.31 -5.34
N LYS A 482 23.27 -2.52 -4.61
CA LYS A 482 22.87 -1.91 -3.34
C LYS A 482 22.59 -0.43 -3.54
N ARG A 483 21.42 0.03 -3.13
CA ARG A 483 21.03 1.44 -3.14
C ARG A 483 20.30 1.80 -1.85
N THR A 484 20.56 2.98 -1.32
CA THR A 484 19.73 3.54 -0.25
C THR A 484 18.73 4.48 -0.89
N VAL A 485 17.45 4.28 -0.60
CA VAL A 485 16.35 5.10 -1.10
C VAL A 485 15.57 5.65 0.08
N THR A 486 14.93 6.80 -0.12
CA THR A 486 14.12 7.45 0.92
C THR A 486 12.72 7.71 0.41
N GLU A 487 11.74 7.60 1.31
CA GLU A 487 10.33 7.82 0.98
C GLU A 487 10.10 9.20 0.37
N PHE A 488 10.70 10.20 1.01
CA PHE A 488 10.78 11.59 0.57
C PHE A 488 12.16 11.84 -0.06
N PRO A 489 12.27 11.88 -1.41
CA PRO A 489 13.57 11.98 -2.07
C PRO A 489 14.23 13.34 -1.78
N VAL A 490 15.49 13.35 -1.35
CA VAL A 490 16.30 14.57 -1.17
C VAL A 490 17.18 14.80 -2.41
N VAL A 491 17.38 16.06 -2.81
CA VAL A 491 18.35 16.38 -3.87
C VAL A 491 19.72 16.12 -3.27
N GLU A 492 20.44 15.14 -3.80
CA GLU A 492 21.85 14.99 -3.47
C GLU A 492 22.57 16.27 -3.92
N LYS A 493 22.96 17.12 -2.96
CA LYS A 493 23.88 18.22 -3.27
C LYS A 493 25.12 17.57 -3.88
N PRO A 494 25.61 18.04 -5.05
CA PRO A 494 26.81 17.47 -5.64
C PRO A 494 27.88 17.45 -4.57
N LYS A 495 28.41 16.25 -4.26
CA LYS A 495 29.49 16.10 -3.29
C LYS A 495 30.57 17.09 -3.69
N VAL A 496 30.77 18.14 -2.90
CA VAL A 496 31.85 19.09 -3.12
C VAL A 496 33.10 18.24 -3.18
N SER A 497 33.67 18.09 -4.39
CA SER A 497 34.86 17.28 -4.57
C SER A 497 35.85 17.75 -3.51
N ARG A 498 36.33 16.83 -2.67
CA ARG A 498 37.37 17.16 -1.68
C ARG A 498 38.42 17.93 -2.44
N ARG A 499 38.60 19.22 -2.13
CA ARG A 499 39.65 20.05 -2.76
C ARG A 499 40.90 19.19 -2.75
N VAL A 500 41.38 18.82 -3.94
CA VAL A 500 42.59 18.02 -4.09
C VAL A 500 43.65 18.68 -3.20
N LYS A 501 44.17 17.95 -2.21
CA LYS A 501 45.25 18.46 -1.36
C LYS A 501 46.47 18.65 -2.26
N VAL A 502 46.59 19.84 -2.86
CA VAL A 502 47.77 20.20 -3.66
C VAL A 502 48.95 20.28 -2.70
N GLY A 503 49.90 19.37 -2.86
CA GLY A 503 51.12 19.36 -2.05
C GLY A 503 51.86 20.71 -2.18
N ARG A 504 52.41 21.23 -1.08
CA ARG A 504 53.09 22.55 -1.04
C ARG A 504 54.14 22.76 -2.14
N ASN A 505 54.77 21.70 -2.61
CA ASN A 505 55.80 21.74 -3.66
C ASN A 505 55.30 21.41 -5.07
N ALA A 506 54.04 20.99 -5.24
CA ALA A 506 53.45 20.69 -6.55
C ALA A 506 53.21 21.98 -7.37
N PRO A 507 53.11 21.88 -8.71
CA PRO A 507 52.70 23.01 -9.55
C PRO A 507 51.37 23.61 -9.09
N CYS A 508 51.28 24.94 -9.08
CA CYS A 508 50.12 25.65 -8.56
C CYS A 508 48.92 25.51 -9.52
N PRO A 509 47.73 25.14 -9.02
CA PRO A 509 46.55 24.91 -9.85
C PRO A 509 45.99 26.16 -10.54
N CYS A 510 46.47 27.37 -10.21
CA CYS A 510 46.11 28.60 -10.94
C CYS A 510 46.81 28.75 -12.30
N GLY A 511 47.58 27.75 -12.74
CA GLY A 511 48.26 27.78 -14.04
C GLY A 511 49.54 28.65 -14.09
N SER A 512 50.05 29.11 -12.95
CA SER A 512 51.22 30.02 -12.93
C SER A 512 52.57 29.33 -13.17
N GLY A 513 52.60 27.99 -13.25
CA GLY A 513 53.83 27.20 -13.34
C GLY A 513 54.71 27.20 -12.07
N ARG A 514 54.38 27.98 -11.04
CA ARG A 514 55.15 28.06 -9.78
C ARG A 514 54.72 26.98 -8.78
N LYS A 515 55.59 26.59 -7.85
CA LYS A 515 55.23 25.71 -6.72
C LYS A 515 54.10 26.35 -5.89
N TYR A 516 53.12 25.56 -5.47
CA TYR A 516 51.92 26.04 -4.76
C TYR A 516 52.25 26.95 -3.56
N LYS A 517 53.29 26.60 -2.78
CA LYS A 517 53.78 27.41 -1.64
C LYS A 517 54.32 28.80 -2.00
N LYS A 518 54.81 29.00 -3.23
CA LYS A 518 55.36 30.28 -3.71
C LYS A 518 54.36 31.08 -4.56
N CYS A 519 53.11 30.63 -4.66
CA CYS A 519 52.08 31.27 -5.47
C CYS A 519 50.84 31.60 -4.61
N CYS A 520 49.85 30.71 -4.58
CA CYS A 520 48.59 30.99 -3.89
C CYS A 520 48.67 30.80 -2.37
N ILE A 521 49.68 30.12 -1.82
CA ILE A 521 49.92 30.03 -0.37
C ILE A 521 50.78 31.18 0.18
N GLY A 522 51.70 31.70 -0.64
CA GLY A 522 52.69 32.71 -0.23
C GLY A 522 52.22 34.16 -0.39
N ARG A 523 51.02 34.36 -0.96
CA ARG A 523 50.31 35.64 -0.94
C ARG A 523 49.41 35.67 0.31
N LYS A 524 50.02 35.92 1.47
CA LYS A 524 49.30 36.50 2.60
C LYS A 524 49.69 37.96 2.68
#